data_AF-A0A699UL05-F1
#
_entry.id   AF-A0A699UL05-F1
#
_cell.length_a   1.000
_cell.length_b   1.000
_cell.length_c   1.000
_cell.angle_alpha   90.00
_cell.angle_beta   90.00
_cell.angle_gamma   90.00
#
_symmetry.space_group_name_H-M   'P 1'
#
loop_
_entity.id
_entity.type
_entity.pdbx_description
1 polymer ?
#
loop_
_entity_poly.entity_id
_entity_poly.type
_entity_poly.pdbx_seq_one_letter_code
_entity_poly.pdbx_strand_id
1 'polypeptide(L)'
;MGMWLTLLFLIEYLRQIGRHRIHANVARKDKGAIDTSNSYAHVVKGGSLVNGEVDNNPALVLDESCLNLQDYSRCLMGKVKDFGSLSNLKVVLGSEGFDNIDIRYLG
;
A
#
# COMPACT_ATOMS: atom_id res chain seq x y z
N MET A 1 36.33 19.99 -8.59
CA MET A 1 35.33 20.61 -7.68
C MET A 1 33.87 20.14 -7.89
N GLY A 2 33.57 19.17 -8.78
CA GLY A 2 32.17 18.85 -9.12
C GLY A 2 31.49 17.69 -8.36
N MET A 3 32.24 16.69 -7.89
CA MET A 3 31.65 15.46 -7.30
C MET A 3 31.07 15.64 -5.90
N TRP A 4 31.56 16.62 -5.12
CA TRP A 4 31.06 16.86 -3.76
C TRP A 4 29.68 17.53 -3.76
N LEU A 5 29.38 18.33 -4.79
CA LEU A 5 28.07 18.96 -4.97
C LEU A 5 27.00 17.94 -5.36
N THR A 6 27.33 16.96 -6.21
CA THR A 6 26.37 15.90 -6.58
C THR A 6 26.10 14.95 -5.42
N LEU A 7 27.12 14.66 -4.60
CA LEU A 7 26.95 13.82 -3.40
C LEU A 7 26.06 14.49 -2.36
N LEU A 8 26.23 15.81 -2.12
CA LEU A 8 25.34 16.58 -1.25
C LEU A 8 23.89 16.56 -1.75
N PHE A 9 23.70 16.79 -3.06
CA PHE A 9 22.38 16.79 -3.67
C PHE A 9 21.65 15.44 -3.51
N LEU A 10 22.37 14.33 -3.62
CA LEU A 10 21.85 12.97 -3.41
C LEU A 10 21.52 12.70 -1.94
N ILE A 11 22.38 13.14 -1.01
CA ILE A 11 22.14 13.03 0.43
C ILE A 11 20.91 13.85 0.84
N GLU A 12 20.75 15.06 0.32
CA GLU A 12 19.58 15.90 0.56
C GLU A 12 18.30 15.34 -0.06
N TYR A 13 18.40 14.71 -1.24
CA TYR A 13 17.28 14.02 -1.88
C TYR A 13 16.81 12.81 -1.05
N LEU A 14 17.74 11.98 -0.55
CA LEU A 14 17.43 10.85 0.32
C LEU A 14 16.90 11.29 1.69
N ARG A 15 17.40 12.41 2.24
CA ARG A 15 16.90 13.01 3.49
C ARG A 15 15.45 13.50 3.37
N GLN A 16 15.00 13.94 2.20
CA GLN A 16 13.60 14.32 1.98
C GLN A 16 12.66 13.11 1.96
N ILE A 17 13.12 11.95 1.48
CA ILE A 17 12.34 10.71 1.42
C ILE A 17 12.10 10.15 2.84
N GLY A 18 13.08 10.28 3.76
CA GLY A 18 12.98 9.76 5.13
C GLY A 18 12.14 10.59 6.12
N ARG A 19 11.50 11.69 5.69
CA ARG A 19 10.82 12.65 6.59
C ARG A 19 9.29 12.60 6.56
N HIS A 20 8.68 11.45 6.26
CA HIS A 20 7.23 11.30 6.44
C HIS A 20 6.90 10.63 7.78
N ARG A 21 6.58 11.46 8.77
CA ARG A 21 5.99 11.03 10.05
C ARG A 21 4.67 10.32 9.77
N ILE A 22 4.55 9.06 10.22
CA ILE A 22 3.27 8.36 10.26
C ILE A 22 2.50 8.91 11.45
N HIS A 23 1.49 9.75 11.18
CA HIS A 23 0.47 10.11 12.15
C HIS A 23 -0.68 9.13 11.96
N ALA A 24 -0.92 8.28 12.97
CA ALA A 24 -2.08 7.41 13.00
C ALA A 24 -3.32 8.26 13.30
N ASN A 25 -4.25 8.34 12.34
CA ASN A 25 -5.53 9.02 12.53
C ASN A 25 -6.57 7.97 12.95
N VAL A 26 -7.01 7.99 14.21
CA VAL A 26 -8.24 7.32 14.65
C VAL A 26 -9.42 8.17 14.16
N ALA A 27 -10.08 7.72 13.08
CA ALA A 27 -11.29 8.35 12.58
C ALA A 27 -12.52 7.83 13.36
N ARG A 28 -13.20 8.73 14.08
CA ARG A 28 -14.54 8.49 14.63
C ARG A 28 -15.54 8.59 13.49
N LYS A 29 -16.42 7.59 13.38
CA LYS A 29 -17.45 7.47 12.33
C LYS A 29 -18.62 8.42 12.64
N ASP A 30 -18.82 9.42 11.80
CA ASP A 30 -20.02 10.26 11.79
C ASP A 30 -21.07 9.68 10.83
N LYS A 31 -22.34 9.71 11.24
CA LYS A 31 -23.48 9.12 10.53
C LYS A 31 -24.00 10.11 9.47
N GLY A 32 -23.60 9.93 8.21
CA GLY A 32 -24.12 10.67 7.05
C GLY A 32 -25.39 10.03 6.48
N ALA A 33 -26.42 10.85 6.27
CA ALA A 33 -27.76 10.50 5.82
C ALA A 33 -27.80 9.86 4.41
N ILE A 34 -28.78 8.97 4.23
CA ILE A 34 -29.06 8.21 3.00
C ILE A 34 -29.76 9.13 1.99
N ASP A 35 -29.10 9.41 0.87
CA ASP A 35 -29.71 9.96 -0.34
C ASP A 35 -30.08 8.83 -1.30
N THR A 36 -31.39 8.74 -1.58
CA THR A 36 -32.03 7.65 -2.33
C THR A 36 -31.72 7.75 -3.83
N SER A 37 -30.54 7.30 -4.24
CA SER A 37 -30.22 7.07 -5.65
C SER A 37 -30.50 5.61 -6.02
N ASN A 38 -31.43 5.41 -6.96
CA ASN A 38 -31.83 4.09 -7.43
C ASN A 38 -30.72 3.49 -8.32
N SER A 39 -29.74 2.84 -7.70
CA SER A 39 -28.70 2.04 -8.35
C SER A 39 -29.22 0.64 -8.74
N TYR A 40 -28.62 -0.01 -9.74
CA TYR A 40 -28.86 -1.41 -10.10
C TYR A 40 -28.84 -2.35 -8.88
N ALA A 41 -28.05 -2.03 -7.85
CA ALA A 41 -28.00 -2.75 -6.58
C ALA A 41 -29.35 -2.80 -5.82
N HIS A 42 -30.23 -1.81 -6.01
CA HIS A 42 -31.55 -1.74 -5.38
C HIS A 42 -32.52 -2.78 -5.97
N VAL A 43 -32.39 -3.12 -7.26
CA VAL A 43 -33.30 -4.05 -7.95
C VAL A 43 -33.05 -5.51 -7.53
N VAL A 44 -31.81 -5.86 -7.16
CA VAL A 44 -31.43 -7.22 -6.73
C VAL A 44 -31.75 -7.48 -5.26
N LYS A 45 -31.99 -6.42 -4.47
CA LYS A 45 -32.37 -6.52 -3.07
C LYS A 45 -33.87 -6.82 -2.98
N GLY A 46 -34.22 -8.05 -3.34
CA GLY A 46 -35.57 -8.59 -3.25
C GLY A 46 -36.14 -8.34 -1.86
N GLY A 47 -37.31 -7.68 -1.82
CA GLY A 47 -38.04 -7.47 -0.59
C GLY A 47 -38.51 -8.80 -0.02
N SER A 48 -38.06 -9.11 1.19
CA SER A 48 -38.77 -10.01 2.08
C SER A 48 -38.53 -9.58 3.52
N LEU A 49 -39.60 -9.07 4.14
CA LEU A 49 -39.72 -8.88 5.58
C LEU A 49 -39.75 -10.25 6.24
N VAL A 50 -38.60 -10.75 6.68
CA VAL A 50 -38.53 -11.84 7.66
C VAL A 50 -37.55 -11.40 8.74
N ASN A 51 -38.11 -11.26 9.95
CA ASN A 51 -37.41 -10.91 11.17
C ASN A 51 -36.23 -11.86 11.41
N GLY A 52 -35.06 -11.26 11.63
CA GLY A 52 -33.79 -11.94 11.85
C GLY A 52 -32.71 -11.18 11.11
N GLU A 53 -32.20 -10.11 11.71
CA GLU A 53 -30.99 -9.42 11.25
C GLU A 53 -29.81 -10.39 11.39
N VAL A 54 -29.70 -11.33 10.46
CA VAL A 54 -28.46 -12.07 10.23
C VAL A 54 -27.57 -11.06 9.53
N ASP A 55 -26.58 -10.53 10.26
CA ASP A 55 -25.48 -9.74 9.72
C ASP A 55 -24.74 -10.58 8.68
N ASN A 56 -25.22 -10.54 7.44
CA ASN A 56 -24.61 -11.15 6.27
C ASN A 56 -23.43 -10.28 5.83
N ASN A 57 -22.46 -10.08 6.73
CA ASN A 57 -21.19 -9.45 6.39
C ASN A 57 -20.27 -10.54 5.84
N PRO A 58 -19.92 -10.52 4.54
CA PRO A 58 -18.93 -11.46 4.02
C PRO A 58 -17.59 -11.22 4.73
N ALA A 59 -17.15 -12.22 5.50
CA ALA A 59 -15.87 -12.19 6.18
C ALA A 59 -14.84 -12.98 5.38
N LEU A 60 -13.75 -12.31 5.00
CA LEU A 60 -12.57 -12.99 4.47
C LEU A 60 -11.78 -13.54 5.66
N VAL A 61 -11.87 -14.85 5.88
CA VAL A 61 -11.11 -15.55 6.92
C VAL A 61 -9.88 -16.16 6.28
N LEU A 62 -8.70 -15.68 6.69
CA LEU A 62 -7.41 -16.25 6.30
C LEU A 62 -6.95 -17.22 7.40
N ASP A 63 -6.53 -18.42 7.00
CA ASP A 63 -5.94 -19.39 7.92
C ASP A 63 -4.40 -19.22 7.97
N GLU A 64 -3.75 -19.99 8.85
CA GLU A 64 -2.30 -19.95 9.05
C GLU A 64 -1.52 -20.46 7.84
N SER A 65 -2.14 -21.23 6.94
CA SER A 65 -1.53 -21.66 5.68
C SER A 65 -1.43 -20.53 4.65
N CYS A 66 -2.19 -19.45 4.84
CA CYS A 66 -2.10 -18.24 4.03
C CYS A 66 -0.94 -17.31 4.46
N LEU A 67 -0.24 -17.64 5.54
CA LEU A 67 0.95 -16.89 5.96
C LEU A 67 2.12 -17.17 5.03
N ASN A 68 2.85 -16.11 4.69
CA ASN A 68 4.00 -16.25 3.83
C ASN A 68 5.15 -16.92 4.61
N LEU A 69 5.53 -18.13 4.18
CA LEU A 69 6.58 -18.91 4.82
C LEU A 69 8.00 -18.45 4.43
N GLN A 70 8.13 -17.49 3.51
CA GLN A 70 9.42 -16.92 3.15
C GLN A 70 9.94 -15.97 4.24
N ASP A 71 11.24 -16.03 4.49
CA ASP A 71 11.92 -15.08 5.36
C ASP A 71 12.13 -13.73 4.64
N TYR A 72 11.50 -12.68 5.15
CA TYR A 72 11.63 -11.30 4.67
C TYR A 72 12.46 -10.42 5.61
N SER A 73 13.16 -11.00 6.59
CA SER A 73 13.99 -10.26 7.55
C SER A 73 15.02 -9.33 6.90
N ARG A 74 15.45 -9.63 5.66
CA ARG A 74 16.40 -8.85 4.86
C ARG A 74 15.76 -8.16 3.64
N CYS A 75 14.44 -8.07 3.58
CA CYS A 75 13.72 -7.42 2.49
C CYS A 75 13.28 -6.01 2.88
N LEU A 76 13.38 -5.08 1.93
CA LEU A 76 12.83 -3.74 2.04
C LEU A 76 11.58 -3.63 1.15
N MET A 77 10.45 -3.26 1.74
CA MET A 77 9.22 -2.95 1.02
C MET A 77 8.96 -1.45 1.02
N GLY A 78 8.56 -0.91 -0.13
CA GLY A 78 8.23 0.49 -0.29
C GLY A 78 7.12 0.70 -1.30
N LYS A 79 6.33 1.75 -1.12
CA LYS A 79 5.33 2.16 -2.10
C LYS A 79 5.98 3.05 -3.15
N VAL A 80 5.80 2.70 -4.42
CA VAL A 80 6.29 3.50 -5.54
C VAL A 80 5.22 4.51 -5.95
N LYS A 81 5.62 5.78 -6.14
CA LYS A 81 4.72 6.85 -6.62
C LYS A 81 4.47 6.76 -8.13
N ASP A 82 5.52 6.44 -8.89
CA ASP A 82 5.48 6.36 -10.35
C ASP A 82 6.26 5.13 -10.82
N PHE A 83 5.60 4.23 -11.53
CA PHE A 83 6.20 2.99 -12.00
C PHE A 83 7.34 3.21 -13.00
N GLY A 84 7.36 4.34 -13.71
CA GLY A 84 8.46 4.72 -14.60
C GLY A 84 9.79 4.88 -13.89
N SER A 85 9.78 5.09 -12.57
CA SER A 85 11.01 5.20 -11.76
C SER A 85 11.68 3.84 -11.44
N LEU A 86 10.98 2.71 -11.63
CA LEU A 86 11.52 1.37 -11.35
C LEU A 86 12.54 0.91 -12.39
N SER A 87 12.43 1.38 -13.64
CA SER A 87 13.23 0.88 -14.77
C SER A 87 14.75 1.05 -14.55
N ASN A 88 15.15 2.09 -13.82
CA ASN A 88 16.55 2.39 -13.54
C ASN A 88 16.98 2.04 -12.12
N LEU A 89 16.05 1.58 -11.27
CA LEU A 89 16.30 1.38 -9.85
C LEU A 89 17.39 0.32 -9.62
N LYS A 90 17.38 -0.78 -10.38
CA LYS A 90 18.39 -1.84 -10.29
C LYS A 90 19.79 -1.33 -10.65
N VAL A 91 19.89 -0.46 -11.65
CA VAL A 91 21.17 0.11 -12.11
C VAL A 91 21.76 1.04 -11.04
N VAL A 92 20.92 1.91 -10.47
CA VAL A 92 21.32 2.82 -9.40
C VAL A 92 21.77 2.03 -8.16
N LEU A 93 21.02 1.01 -7.76
CA LEU A 93 21.38 0.18 -6.60
C LEU A 93 22.69 -0.58 -6.84
N GLY A 94 22.92 -1.12 -8.04
CA GLY A 94 24.22 -1.70 -8.41
C GLY A 94 25.36 -0.69 -8.33
N SER A 95 25.15 0.56 -8.79
CA SER A 95 26.19 1.60 -8.70
C SER A 95 26.55 2.00 -7.27
N GLU A 96 25.65 1.79 -6.31
CA GLU A 96 25.88 1.99 -4.88
C GLU A 96 26.49 0.74 -4.19
N GLY A 97 26.79 -0.32 -4.94
CA GLY A 97 27.40 -1.56 -4.45
C GLY A 97 26.40 -2.66 -4.08
N PHE A 98 25.12 -2.49 -4.42
CA PHE A 98 24.09 -3.51 -4.19
C PHE A 98 23.86 -4.35 -5.46
N ASP A 99 24.87 -5.13 -5.83
CA ASP A 99 24.85 -5.94 -7.07
C ASP A 99 23.97 -7.19 -6.96
N ASN A 100 23.78 -7.71 -5.74
CA ASN A 100 23.04 -8.95 -5.47
C ASN A 100 21.67 -8.66 -4.84
N ILE A 101 20.81 -7.92 -5.55
CA ILE A 101 19.44 -7.63 -5.10
C ILE A 101 18.43 -8.21 -6.09
N ASP A 102 17.29 -8.64 -5.54
CA ASP A 102 16.12 -9.00 -6.33
C ASP A 102 14.97 -8.02 -6.05
N ILE A 103 14.36 -7.50 -7.12
CA ILE A 103 13.28 -6.51 -7.03
C ILE A 103 11.99 -7.21 -7.46
N ARG A 104 11.04 -7.30 -6.53
CA ARG A 104 9.74 -7.93 -6.74
C ARG A 104 8.62 -6.90 -6.60
N TYR A 105 7.65 -6.97 -7.50
CA TYR A 105 6.45 -6.15 -7.43
C TYR A 105 5.35 -6.89 -6.64
N LEU A 106 4.80 -6.25 -5.61
CA LEU A 106 3.55 -6.66 -4.98
C LEU A 106 2.43 -5.75 -5.46
N GLY A 107 1.39 -6.36 -6.05
CA GLY A 107 0.20 -5.69 -6.59
C GLY A 107 -0.63 -4.98 -5.53
#